data_AF-A0A943IM49-F1
#
_entry.id   AF-A0A943IM49-F1
#
_cell.length_a   1.000
_cell.length_b   1.000
_cell.length_c   1.000
_cell.angle_alpha   90.00
_cell.angle_beta   90.00
_cell.angle_gamma   90.00
#
_symmetry.space_group_name_H-M   'P 1'
#
loop_
_entity.id
_entity.type
_entity.pdbx_description
1 polymer ?
#
loop_
_entity_poly.entity_id
_entity_poly.type
_entity_poly.pdbx_seq_one_letter_code
_entity_poly.pdbx_strand_id
1 'polypeptide(L)'
;MYCKKCGALLPDDAAFCGKCGAETAPVAEEPAVADVPAAAEPAGAAAPAGAEAPPAAGQPGPAAPPAPADQIPPATSVNSAPPAGKTKGIVIAAVVVALAVICIAALALLGGGAKAEPVIGHWEMYAVYDSDTESTQIAPRNAGYFVEFRKDGSATLQIGDDLAYECSWSFNQSKSDEEDRYYNMQCDDIPGFTAMLTDLSGVDSVMIVIPGLPYGMVFQQT
;
A
#
# COMPACT_ATOMS: atom_id res chain seq x y z
N MET A 1 -2.51 -15.53 30.41
CA MET A 1 -1.07 -15.63 30.02
C MET A 1 -0.85 -15.36 28.51
N TYR A 2 0.37 -15.36 27.95
CA TYR A 2 0.62 -15.17 26.50
C TYR A 2 1.31 -16.38 25.85
N CYS A 3 1.01 -16.64 24.57
CA CYS A 3 1.60 -17.73 23.79
C CYS A 3 3.08 -17.45 23.54
N LYS A 4 3.95 -18.38 23.96
CA LYS A 4 5.39 -18.27 23.68
C LYS A 4 5.76 -18.43 22.21
N LYS A 5 4.85 -18.97 21.38
CA LYS A 5 5.08 -19.21 19.95
C LYS A 5 4.60 -18.07 19.06
N CYS A 6 3.46 -17.44 19.38
CA CYS A 6 2.87 -16.41 18.53
C CYS A 6 2.46 -15.12 19.24
N GLY A 7 2.71 -15.01 20.56
CA GLY A 7 2.40 -13.80 21.33
C GLY A 7 0.91 -13.56 21.61
N ALA A 8 -0.01 -14.43 21.15
CA ALA A 8 -1.44 -14.26 21.41
C ALA A 8 -1.76 -14.33 22.91
N LEU A 9 -2.75 -13.53 23.37
CA LEU A 9 -3.28 -13.61 24.72
C LEU A 9 -4.07 -14.92 24.90
N LEU A 10 -3.72 -15.70 25.92
CA LEU A 10 -4.36 -16.96 26.28
C LEU A 10 -5.10 -16.80 27.60
N PRO A 11 -6.31 -17.38 27.71
CA PRO A 11 -6.98 -17.51 29.01
C PRO A 11 -6.15 -18.40 29.94
N ASP A 12 -6.33 -18.22 31.25
CA ASP A 12 -5.40 -18.77 32.23
C ASP A 12 -5.37 -20.32 32.28
N ASP A 13 -6.41 -20.99 31.77
CA ASP A 13 -6.51 -22.45 31.69
C ASP A 13 -6.42 -23.00 30.24
N ALA A 14 -5.95 -22.22 29.26
CA ALA A 14 -5.84 -22.69 27.88
C ALA A 14 -4.72 -23.73 27.71
N ALA A 15 -5.07 -25.00 27.54
CA ALA A 15 -4.11 -26.06 27.20
C ALA A 15 -3.41 -25.83 25.85
N PHE A 16 -4.07 -25.17 24.90
CA PHE A 16 -3.57 -24.88 23.57
C PHE A 16 -3.90 -23.44 23.13
N CYS A 17 -3.03 -22.87 22.31
CA CYS A 17 -3.24 -21.57 21.71
C CYS A 17 -4.28 -21.67 20.58
N GLY A 18 -5.46 -21.05 20.75
CA GLY A 18 -6.50 -20.98 19.71
C GLY A 18 -6.09 -20.21 18.45
N LYS A 19 -4.98 -19.47 18.48
CA LYS A 19 -4.45 -18.69 17.34
C LYS A 19 -3.45 -19.46 16.48
N CYS A 20 -2.56 -20.27 17.09
CA CYS A 20 -1.47 -20.94 16.34
C CYS A 20 -1.38 -22.46 16.59
N GLY A 21 -2.27 -23.02 17.43
CA GLY A 21 -2.31 -24.44 17.77
C GLY A 21 -1.17 -24.93 18.68
N ALA A 22 -0.31 -24.03 19.17
CA ALA A 22 0.78 -24.43 20.06
C ALA A 22 0.26 -24.83 21.45
N GLU A 23 0.75 -25.95 21.96
CA GLU A 23 0.51 -26.37 23.34
C GLU A 23 1.13 -25.37 24.31
N THR A 24 0.45 -25.14 25.43
CA THR A 24 1.01 -24.38 26.54
C THR A 24 1.59 -25.36 27.55
N ALA A 25 2.83 -25.10 27.98
CA ALA A 25 3.52 -25.97 28.93
C ALA A 25 2.75 -26.03 30.28
N PRO A 26 2.86 -27.14 31.02
CA PRO A 26 1.71 -27.78 31.66
C PRO A 26 1.38 -27.22 33.04
N VAL A 27 0.09 -27.32 33.38
CA VAL A 27 -0.42 -27.39 34.75
C VAL A 27 0.34 -28.51 35.48
N ALA A 28 0.96 -28.18 36.62
CA ALA A 28 1.58 -29.16 37.49
C ALA A 28 0.55 -30.23 37.91
N GLU A 29 0.84 -31.49 37.60
CA GLU A 29 0.18 -32.68 38.15
C GLU A 29 0.39 -32.77 39.66
N GLU A 30 -0.67 -33.16 40.41
CA GLU A 30 -0.69 -34.36 41.27
C GLU A 30 -2.13 -34.65 41.77
N PRO A 31 -2.51 -35.89 42.18
CA PRO A 31 -2.51 -37.16 41.46
C PRO A 31 -3.93 -37.77 41.32
N ALA A 32 -3.96 -38.90 40.59
CA ALA A 32 -5.08 -39.76 40.21
C ALA A 32 -6.15 -40.12 41.26
N VAL A 33 -7.40 -40.24 40.80
CA VAL A 33 -8.28 -41.39 41.12
C VAL A 33 -9.08 -41.80 39.88
N ALA A 34 -9.09 -43.10 39.63
CA ALA A 34 -9.70 -43.76 38.50
C ALA A 34 -11.21 -44.03 38.68
N ASP A 35 -11.84 -44.26 37.52
CA ASP A 35 -12.87 -45.27 37.24
C ASP A 35 -14.37 -44.86 37.08
N VAL A 36 -14.76 -44.82 35.78
CA VAL A 36 -15.95 -45.35 35.05
C VAL A 36 -17.34 -44.65 35.12
N PRO A 37 -18.30 -44.98 34.20
CA PRO A 37 -18.63 -44.14 33.04
C PRO A 37 -20.14 -43.79 32.97
N ALA A 38 -20.53 -43.30 31.80
CA ALA A 38 -21.86 -43.38 31.19
C ALA A 38 -22.81 -42.17 31.33
N ALA A 39 -23.15 -41.68 30.14
CA ALA A 39 -24.47 -41.24 29.71
C ALA A 39 -25.11 -40.05 30.45
N ALA A 40 -25.16 -38.90 29.76
CA ALA A 40 -26.38 -38.51 29.04
C ALA A 40 -26.14 -37.18 28.32
N GLU A 41 -26.45 -37.15 27.02
CA GLU A 41 -26.78 -35.91 26.31
C GLU A 41 -27.91 -35.16 27.04
N PRO A 42 -27.97 -33.84 26.89
CA PRO A 42 -29.02 -33.36 25.99
C PRO A 42 -28.56 -32.29 25.01
N ALA A 43 -29.05 -32.46 23.78
CA ALA A 43 -29.55 -31.48 22.85
C ALA A 43 -29.38 -29.98 23.21
N GLY A 44 -28.76 -29.25 22.29
CA GLY A 44 -28.79 -27.79 22.23
C GLY A 44 -28.37 -27.31 20.84
N ALA A 45 -29.32 -27.34 19.90
CA ALA A 45 -29.14 -26.90 18.53
C ALA A 45 -28.95 -25.37 18.42
N ALA A 46 -28.06 -24.99 17.50
CA ALA A 46 -28.12 -23.86 16.57
C ALA A 46 -28.52 -22.42 17.03
N ALA A 47 -27.55 -21.51 16.81
CA ALA A 47 -27.64 -20.15 16.25
C ALA A 47 -28.47 -19.05 16.95
N PRO A 48 -27.91 -17.85 17.17
CA PRO A 48 -28.71 -16.63 17.28
C PRO A 48 -28.99 -16.09 15.87
N ALA A 49 -30.23 -16.25 15.41
CA ALA A 49 -30.75 -15.51 14.26
C ALA A 49 -31.36 -14.19 14.76
N GLY A 50 -30.83 -13.07 14.28
CA GLY A 50 -31.46 -11.77 14.43
C GLY A 50 -32.69 -11.63 13.52
N ALA A 51 -33.64 -10.80 13.95
CA ALA A 51 -34.54 -10.02 13.08
C ALA A 51 -35.41 -9.09 13.95
N GLU A 52 -34.99 -7.85 14.14
CA GLU A 52 -35.92 -6.75 14.39
C GLU A 52 -36.16 -6.01 13.08
N ALA A 53 -37.44 -5.89 12.72
CA ALA A 53 -37.94 -5.25 11.51
C ALA A 53 -38.15 -3.74 11.72
N PRO A 54 -37.81 -2.87 10.76
CA PRO A 54 -38.40 -1.55 10.67
C PRO A 54 -39.73 -1.60 9.89
N PRO A 55 -40.76 -0.82 10.27
CA PRO A 55 -41.96 -0.70 9.46
C PRO A 55 -41.71 0.12 8.20
N ALA A 56 -42.24 -0.39 7.10
CA ALA A 56 -42.43 0.32 5.84
C ALA A 56 -43.51 1.41 5.98
N ALA A 57 -43.33 2.53 5.30
CA ALA A 57 -44.26 3.07 4.29
C ALA A 57 -43.95 4.53 3.95
N GLY A 58 -43.79 4.82 2.66
CA GLY A 58 -43.72 6.20 2.16
C GLY A 58 -43.27 6.36 0.71
N GLN A 59 -43.85 5.63 -0.24
CA GLN A 59 -43.85 6.01 -1.67
C GLN A 59 -45.30 6.23 -2.09
N PRO A 60 -45.60 7.29 -2.86
CA PRO A 60 -45.69 7.18 -4.32
C PRO A 60 -45.06 8.40 -5.02
N GLY A 61 -44.33 8.29 -6.13
CA GLY A 61 -44.80 7.87 -7.45
C GLY A 61 -44.39 8.93 -8.50
N PRO A 62 -44.40 8.61 -9.81
CA PRO A 62 -43.32 9.00 -10.74
C PRO A 62 -43.72 10.08 -11.75
N ALA A 63 -42.73 10.69 -12.42
CA ALA A 63 -42.94 11.34 -13.72
C ALA A 63 -41.68 11.27 -14.60
N ALA A 64 -41.91 10.96 -15.87
CA ALA A 64 -41.00 10.47 -16.90
C ALA A 64 -40.38 11.59 -17.79
N PRO A 65 -39.36 11.28 -18.63
CA PRO A 65 -38.82 12.12 -19.72
C PRO A 65 -39.50 11.78 -21.08
N PRO A 66 -39.09 12.23 -22.31
CA PRO A 66 -38.14 13.28 -22.79
C PRO A 66 -38.68 14.20 -23.95
N ALA A 67 -37.78 15.04 -24.53
CA ALA A 67 -37.72 15.60 -25.93
C ALA A 67 -38.58 16.85 -26.30
N PRO A 68 -38.31 17.63 -27.40
CA PRO A 68 -37.45 17.36 -28.57
C PRO A 68 -36.54 18.51 -29.10
N ALA A 69 -35.82 18.16 -30.17
CA ALA A 69 -34.86 18.91 -30.98
C ALA A 69 -35.49 19.89 -31.99
N ASP A 70 -34.75 20.91 -32.41
CA ASP A 70 -34.87 21.69 -33.66
C ASP A 70 -33.76 22.79 -33.62
N GLN A 71 -32.95 23.19 -34.62
CA GLN A 71 -32.92 23.04 -36.08
C GLN A 71 -31.52 23.42 -36.62
N ILE A 72 -31.16 22.85 -37.77
CA ILE A 72 -30.15 23.29 -38.76
C ILE A 72 -30.95 23.50 -40.09
N PRO A 73 -30.50 24.16 -41.19
CA PRO A 73 -29.87 25.46 -41.52
C PRO A 73 -30.79 26.30 -42.50
N PRO A 74 -30.36 27.29 -43.37
CA PRO A 74 -29.48 27.10 -44.54
C PRO A 74 -28.52 28.27 -44.94
N ALA A 75 -27.35 27.85 -45.44
CA ALA A 75 -26.60 28.24 -46.65
C ALA A 75 -26.43 29.71 -47.14
N THR A 76 -25.27 29.88 -47.81
CA THR A 76 -24.88 30.86 -48.86
C THR A 76 -24.20 32.14 -48.35
N SER A 77 -23.15 32.71 -48.97
CA SER A 77 -22.50 32.44 -50.26
C SER A 77 -21.20 33.27 -50.39
N VAL A 78 -20.31 32.75 -51.24
CA VAL A 78 -19.28 33.38 -52.10
C VAL A 78 -18.07 34.14 -51.54
N ASN A 79 -16.92 33.54 -51.87
CA ASN A 79 -15.74 34.13 -52.53
C ASN A 79 -15.36 35.59 -52.22
N SER A 80 -14.10 35.78 -51.83
CA SER A 80 -13.12 36.51 -52.65
C SER A 80 -11.69 36.20 -52.18
N ALA A 81 -10.87 35.67 -53.08
CA ALA A 81 -9.42 35.85 -53.08
C ALA A 81 -9.07 36.93 -54.13
N PRO A 82 -7.84 37.45 -54.21
CA PRO A 82 -6.94 38.00 -53.18
C PRO A 82 -6.53 39.46 -53.53
N PRO A 83 -5.48 40.02 -52.90
CA PRO A 83 -4.38 40.42 -53.78
C PRO A 83 -3.02 39.86 -53.34
N ALA A 84 -2.23 39.61 -54.37
CA ALA A 84 -0.89 39.10 -54.32
C ALA A 84 0.08 40.04 -53.58
N GLY A 85 0.87 39.46 -52.68
CA GLY A 85 2.13 40.02 -52.18
C GLY A 85 3.22 38.97 -52.35
N LYS A 86 4.20 39.28 -53.19
CA LYS A 86 5.27 38.38 -53.63
C LYS A 86 6.56 38.75 -52.90
N THR A 87 7.07 37.91 -51.99
CA THR A 87 8.52 37.78 -51.76
C THR A 87 8.92 36.52 -50.97
N LYS A 88 9.96 35.88 -51.50
CA LYS A 88 10.77 34.71 -51.09
C LYS A 88 10.93 34.50 -49.57
N GLY A 89 10.72 33.26 -49.09
CA GLY A 89 11.03 32.87 -47.71
C GLY A 89 10.83 31.39 -47.36
N ILE A 90 10.99 30.44 -48.29
CA ILE A 90 10.99 28.99 -47.98
C ILE A 90 12.36 28.59 -47.39
N VAL A 91 12.66 29.12 -46.21
CA VAL A 91 13.76 28.63 -45.35
C VAL A 91 13.32 28.62 -43.88
N ILE A 92 12.29 29.38 -43.48
CA ILE A 92 11.93 29.53 -42.06
C ILE A 92 11.09 28.33 -41.55
N ALA A 93 10.25 27.71 -42.39
CA ALA A 93 9.45 26.55 -41.97
C ALA A 93 10.30 25.29 -41.72
N ALA A 94 11.32 25.05 -42.54
CA ALA A 94 12.22 23.92 -42.38
C ALA A 94 13.11 24.07 -41.12
N VAL A 95 13.56 25.29 -40.83
CA VAL A 95 14.38 25.57 -39.64
C VAL A 95 13.56 25.43 -38.36
N VAL A 96 12.30 25.86 -38.34
CA VAL A 96 11.42 25.69 -37.15
C VAL A 96 11.06 24.23 -36.93
N VAL A 97 10.76 23.47 -37.99
CA VAL A 97 10.48 22.02 -37.87
C VAL A 97 11.75 21.26 -37.48
N ALA A 98 12.90 21.58 -38.07
CA ALA A 98 14.18 20.98 -37.68
C ALA A 98 14.54 21.32 -36.23
N LEU A 99 14.34 22.57 -35.79
CA LEU A 99 14.54 22.96 -34.39
C LEU A 99 13.55 22.26 -33.46
N ALA A 100 12.28 22.10 -33.84
CA ALA A 100 11.31 21.35 -33.04
C ALA A 100 11.69 19.87 -32.94
N VAL A 101 12.12 19.24 -34.04
CA VAL A 101 12.58 17.84 -34.04
C VAL A 101 13.89 17.70 -33.26
N ILE A 102 14.82 18.65 -33.35
CA ILE A 102 16.05 18.67 -32.55
C ILE A 102 15.72 18.89 -31.08
N CYS A 103 14.76 19.75 -30.74
CA CYS A 103 14.30 19.94 -29.36
C CYS A 103 13.58 18.70 -28.83
N ILE A 104 12.75 18.02 -29.62
CA ILE A 104 12.08 16.78 -29.22
C ILE A 104 13.11 15.65 -29.09
N ALA A 105 14.06 15.54 -30.01
CA ALA A 105 15.16 14.58 -29.92
C ALA A 105 16.08 14.91 -28.75
N ALA A 106 16.37 16.18 -28.49
CA ALA A 106 17.12 16.63 -27.33
C ALA A 106 16.35 16.37 -26.04
N LEU A 107 15.02 16.55 -25.99
CA LEU A 107 14.18 16.22 -24.84
C LEU A 107 14.05 14.71 -24.63
N ALA A 108 14.10 13.91 -25.71
CA ALA A 108 14.13 12.45 -25.62
C ALA A 108 15.51 11.92 -25.19
N LEU A 109 16.60 12.57 -25.61
CA LEU A 109 17.98 12.28 -25.18
C LEU A 109 18.29 12.84 -23.78
N LEU A 110 17.66 13.97 -23.43
CA LEU A 110 17.56 14.57 -22.11
C LEU A 110 16.31 14.10 -21.38
N GLY A 111 15.75 12.95 -21.78
CA GLY A 111 14.86 12.16 -20.94
C GLY A 111 15.70 11.68 -19.76
N GLY A 112 16.07 12.59 -18.84
CA GLY A 112 15.21 12.88 -17.72
C GLY A 112 14.56 11.64 -17.12
N GLY A 113 15.27 10.51 -17.13
CA GLY A 113 15.00 9.43 -16.20
C GLY A 113 15.01 10.11 -14.86
N ALA A 114 13.82 10.20 -14.26
CA ALA A 114 13.60 10.78 -12.95
C ALA A 114 14.80 10.34 -12.10
N LYS A 115 15.67 11.30 -11.76
CA LYS A 115 16.75 11.05 -10.83
C LYS A 115 15.98 10.83 -9.53
N ALA A 116 15.59 9.59 -9.27
CA ALA A 116 14.89 9.21 -8.07
C ALA A 116 15.78 9.69 -6.94
N GLU A 117 15.41 10.80 -6.31
CA GLU A 117 16.17 11.37 -5.21
C GLU A 117 16.14 10.29 -4.12
N PRO A 118 17.26 9.59 -3.91
CA PRO A 118 17.19 8.27 -3.30
C PRO A 118 16.75 8.41 -1.85
N VAL A 119 16.05 7.40 -1.31
CA VAL A 119 15.49 7.32 0.06
C VAL A 119 16.57 7.33 1.18
N ILE A 120 17.75 7.87 0.88
CA ILE A 120 18.96 7.89 1.69
C ILE A 120 18.72 8.65 2.98
N GLY A 121 19.22 8.09 4.07
CA GLY A 121 19.16 8.70 5.39
C GLY A 121 18.62 7.75 6.44
N HIS A 122 18.46 8.29 7.64
CA HIS A 122 17.92 7.59 8.79
C HIS A 122 16.41 7.84 8.89
N TRP A 123 15.66 6.79 9.19
CA TRP A 123 14.21 6.82 9.27
C TRP A 123 13.76 6.05 10.51
N GLU A 124 12.97 6.66 11.36
CA GLU A 124 12.46 6.05 12.59
C GLU A 124 11.01 5.61 12.44
N MET A 125 10.66 4.43 12.96
CA MET A 125 9.28 3.94 12.91
C MET A 125 8.40 4.80 13.80
N TYR A 126 7.30 5.32 13.25
CA TYR A 126 6.33 6.11 14.00
C TYR A 126 4.93 5.51 14.01
N ALA A 127 4.62 4.57 13.11
CA ALA A 127 3.31 3.92 13.07
C ALA A 127 3.37 2.52 12.46
N VAL A 128 2.33 1.75 12.74
CA VAL A 128 2.01 0.49 12.08
C VAL A 128 0.67 0.65 11.37
N TYR A 129 0.64 0.33 10.09
CA TYR A 129 -0.57 0.24 9.28
C TYR A 129 -1.04 -1.21 9.22
N ASP A 130 -2.33 -1.45 9.50
CA ASP A 130 -3.00 -2.73 9.38
C ASP A 130 -3.92 -2.69 8.15
N SER A 131 -3.65 -3.54 7.17
CA SER A 131 -4.41 -3.57 5.91
C SER A 131 -5.76 -4.29 6.04
N ASP A 132 -5.92 -5.18 7.02
CA ASP A 132 -7.19 -5.90 7.22
C ASP A 132 -8.26 -4.97 7.82
N THR A 133 -7.84 -4.03 8.66
CA THR A 133 -8.70 -3.06 9.35
C THR A 133 -8.63 -1.65 8.78
N GLU A 134 -7.76 -1.43 7.79
CA GLU A 134 -7.46 -0.12 7.19
C GLU A 134 -7.14 0.96 8.25
N SER A 135 -6.41 0.56 9.30
CA SER A 135 -6.14 1.41 10.46
C SER A 135 -4.66 1.67 10.67
N THR A 136 -4.32 2.88 11.10
CA THR A 136 -2.95 3.28 11.45
C THR A 136 -2.85 3.53 12.94
N GLN A 137 -1.91 2.85 13.60
CA GLN A 137 -1.66 2.98 15.03
C GLN A 137 -0.26 3.56 15.25
N ILE A 138 -0.18 4.66 16.02
CA ILE A 138 1.10 5.30 16.34
C ILE A 138 1.93 4.37 17.22
N ALA A 139 3.16 4.11 16.80
CA ALA A 139 4.13 3.31 17.54
C ALA A 139 4.62 4.05 18.79
N PRO A 140 5.04 3.34 19.86
CA PRO A 140 5.69 3.96 21.01
C PRO A 140 6.93 4.74 20.58
N ARG A 141 7.12 5.96 21.11
CA ARG A 141 8.21 6.89 20.72
C ARG A 141 9.65 6.38 20.94
N ASN A 142 9.84 5.22 21.55
CA ASN A 142 11.15 4.61 21.83
C ASN A 142 11.14 3.13 21.43
N ALA A 143 10.49 2.78 20.34
CA ALA A 143 10.39 1.38 19.95
C ALA A 143 11.77 0.81 19.53
N GLY A 144 12.76 1.66 19.21
CA GLY A 144 14.08 1.22 18.76
C GLY A 144 14.10 0.73 17.31
N TYR A 145 13.03 0.95 16.54
CA TYR A 145 12.92 0.51 15.15
C TYR A 145 13.34 1.65 14.23
N PHE A 146 14.38 1.42 13.43
CA PHE A 146 14.79 2.35 12.40
C PHE A 146 15.24 1.62 11.15
N VAL A 147 15.27 2.33 10.04
CA VAL A 147 15.96 1.92 8.83
C VAL A 147 16.88 3.04 8.37
N GLU A 148 18.12 2.70 8.03
CA GLU A 148 19.08 3.63 7.45
C GLU A 148 19.44 3.19 6.03
N PHE A 149 19.08 3.96 5.02
CA PHE A 149 19.44 3.68 3.63
C PHE A 149 20.74 4.40 3.25
N ARG A 150 21.71 3.65 2.74
CA ARG A 150 23.03 4.16 2.35
C ARG A 150 23.17 4.22 0.83
N LYS A 151 23.99 5.16 0.35
CA LYS A 151 24.17 5.46 -1.09
C LYS A 151 24.73 4.31 -1.91
N ASP A 152 25.36 3.33 -1.28
CA ASP A 152 25.93 2.16 -1.92
C ASP A 152 24.91 1.04 -2.20
N GLY A 153 23.63 1.27 -1.88
CA GLY A 153 22.57 0.27 -2.06
C GLY A 153 22.42 -0.69 -0.89
N SER A 154 23.14 -0.46 0.22
CA SER A 154 22.94 -1.18 1.47
C SER A 154 22.03 -0.40 2.42
N ALA A 155 21.39 -1.10 3.34
CA ALA A 155 20.58 -0.52 4.39
C ALA A 155 20.80 -1.27 5.71
N THR A 156 20.63 -0.57 6.83
CA THR A 156 20.58 -1.17 8.15
C THR A 156 19.15 -1.09 8.65
N LEU A 157 18.53 -2.22 8.95
CA LEU A 157 17.20 -2.31 9.54
C LEU A 157 17.33 -2.76 11.00
N GLN A 158 17.00 -1.90 11.95
CA GLN A 158 16.92 -2.26 13.35
C GLN A 158 15.46 -2.51 13.76
N ILE A 159 15.25 -3.63 14.45
CA ILE A 159 13.94 -4.06 14.94
C ILE A 159 14.04 -4.24 16.45
N GLY A 160 13.50 -3.29 17.21
CA GLY A 160 13.67 -3.26 18.67
C GLY A 160 15.10 -2.92 19.11
N ASP A 161 15.42 -3.16 20.39
CA ASP A 161 16.69 -2.70 20.98
C ASP A 161 17.88 -3.64 20.73
N ASP A 162 17.64 -4.87 20.27
CA ASP A 162 18.61 -5.95 20.42
C ASP A 162 19.34 -6.34 19.12
N LEU A 163 18.77 -6.08 17.93
CA LEU A 163 19.32 -6.59 16.66
C LEU A 163 19.15 -5.60 15.50
N ALA A 164 20.27 -5.27 14.87
CA ALA A 164 20.34 -4.59 13.58
C ALA A 164 20.68 -5.61 12.48
N TYR A 165 19.94 -5.55 11.39
CA TYR A 165 20.09 -6.42 10.22
C TYR A 165 20.68 -5.62 9.07
N GLU A 166 21.64 -6.22 8.37
CA GLU A 166 22.16 -5.66 7.14
C GLU A 166 21.30 -6.13 5.97
N CYS A 167 20.89 -5.17 5.16
CA CYS A 167 20.00 -5.37 4.04
C CYS A 167 20.59 -4.72 2.78
N SER A 168 20.14 -5.18 1.62
CA SER A 168 20.35 -4.53 0.34
C SER A 168 19.03 -3.94 -0.15
N TRP A 169 19.10 -2.83 -0.87
CA TRP A 169 17.93 -2.19 -1.46
C TRP A 169 18.18 -1.72 -2.89
N SER A 170 17.11 -1.64 -3.68
CA SER A 170 17.17 -1.21 -5.09
C SER A 170 15.88 -0.52 -5.52
N PHE A 171 16.00 0.49 -6.38
CA PHE A 171 14.83 1.16 -6.97
C PHE A 171 14.09 0.25 -7.95
N ASN A 172 12.77 0.13 -7.77
CA ASN A 172 11.90 -0.65 -8.64
C ASN A 172 11.21 0.26 -9.66
N GLN A 173 11.92 0.54 -10.76
CA GLN A 173 11.40 1.39 -11.83
C GLN A 173 10.10 0.85 -12.45
N SER A 174 9.91 -0.48 -12.50
CA SER A 174 8.71 -1.06 -13.12
C SER A 174 7.43 -0.85 -12.32
N LYS A 175 7.54 -0.61 -11.00
CA LYS A 175 6.41 -0.34 -10.12
C LYS A 175 6.25 1.14 -9.79
N SER A 176 7.27 1.95 -10.06
CA SER A 176 7.28 3.37 -9.72
C SER A 176 6.71 4.22 -10.84
N ASP A 177 6.09 5.33 -10.46
CA ASP A 177 5.59 6.36 -11.37
C ASP A 177 6.03 7.76 -10.87
N GLU A 178 5.32 8.81 -11.28
CA GLU A 178 5.63 10.20 -10.91
C GLU A 178 5.20 10.54 -9.46
N GLU A 179 4.26 9.79 -8.89
CA GLU A 179 3.66 10.03 -7.57
C GLU A 179 4.20 9.03 -6.52
N ASP A 180 4.29 7.75 -6.87
CA ASP A 180 4.75 6.71 -5.96
C ASP A 180 6.09 6.11 -6.37
N ARG A 181 7.02 6.01 -5.41
CA ARG A 181 8.35 5.42 -5.62
C ARG A 181 8.49 4.13 -4.84
N TYR A 182 8.80 3.06 -5.55
CA TYR A 182 8.93 1.73 -4.97
C TYR A 182 10.37 1.25 -4.95
N TYR A 183 10.76 0.61 -3.85
CA TYR A 183 12.06 -0.02 -3.68
C TYR A 183 11.90 -1.47 -3.24
N ASN A 184 12.79 -2.35 -3.68
CA ASN A 184 12.90 -3.70 -3.15
C ASN A 184 13.96 -3.70 -2.04
N MET A 185 13.73 -4.42 -0.95
CA MET A 185 14.72 -4.65 0.10
C MET A 185 14.79 -6.11 0.49
N GLN A 186 16.01 -6.59 0.73
CA GLN A 186 16.30 -7.95 1.12
C GLN A 186 17.33 -7.93 2.25
N CYS A 187 17.09 -8.66 3.33
CA CYS A 187 18.03 -8.77 4.45
C CYS A 187 18.59 -10.19 4.51
N ASP A 188 19.91 -10.33 4.37
CA ASP A 188 20.57 -11.63 4.18
C ASP A 188 20.42 -12.55 5.40
N ASP A 189 20.41 -11.97 6.60
CA ASP A 189 20.34 -12.71 7.87
C ASP A 189 18.92 -13.06 8.31
N ILE A 190 17.89 -12.67 7.54
CA ILE A 190 16.49 -12.98 7.83
C ILE A 190 15.93 -13.88 6.70
N PRO A 191 15.89 -15.21 6.90
CA PRO A 191 15.43 -16.13 5.86
C PRO A 191 13.97 -15.83 5.47
N GLY A 192 13.75 -15.59 4.18
CA GLY A 192 12.42 -15.28 3.62
C GLY A 192 12.00 -13.82 3.78
N PHE A 193 12.83 -12.95 4.35
CA PHE A 193 12.54 -11.53 4.40
C PHE A 193 12.79 -10.88 3.05
N THR A 194 11.70 -10.60 2.36
CA THR A 194 11.67 -9.65 1.26
C THR A 194 10.72 -8.55 1.69
N ALA A 195 11.06 -7.30 1.43
CA ALA A 195 10.14 -6.19 1.66
C ALA A 195 10.01 -5.33 0.42
N MET A 196 8.82 -4.78 0.24
CA MET A 196 8.54 -3.74 -0.73
C MET A 196 8.36 -2.44 0.04
N LEU A 197 9.11 -1.42 -0.37
CA LEU A 197 9.08 -0.13 0.25
C LEU A 197 8.40 0.85 -0.68
N THR A 198 7.55 1.69 -0.11
CA THR A 198 6.92 2.79 -0.81
C THR A 198 7.35 4.08 -0.14
N ASP A 199 8.03 4.93 -0.88
CA ASP A 199 8.20 6.32 -0.51
C ASP A 199 6.97 7.07 -0.98
N LEU A 200 6.22 7.58 -0.01
CA LEU A 200 4.99 8.32 -0.22
C LEU A 200 5.39 9.77 -0.45
N SER A 201 5.59 10.13 -1.72
CA SER A 201 6.08 11.45 -2.09
C SER A 201 5.07 12.51 -1.64
N GLY A 202 5.40 13.20 -0.54
CA GLY A 202 4.52 14.19 0.09
C GLY A 202 4.39 14.10 1.60
N VAL A 203 4.92 13.06 2.27
CA VAL A 203 4.77 12.89 3.73
C VAL A 203 6.06 12.56 4.48
N ASP A 204 7.25 12.71 3.87
CA ASP A 204 8.55 12.37 4.47
C ASP A 204 8.53 11.00 5.18
N SER A 205 7.77 10.06 4.59
CA SER A 205 7.47 8.76 5.19
C SER A 205 7.71 7.63 4.21
N VAL A 206 8.28 6.55 4.72
CA VAL A 206 8.49 5.29 4.00
C VAL A 206 7.67 4.22 4.67
N MET A 207 6.87 3.51 3.87
CA MET A 207 6.18 2.31 4.33
C MET A 207 6.97 1.07 3.90
N ILE A 208 7.32 0.22 4.85
CA ILE A 208 7.90 -1.11 4.60
C ILE A 208 6.80 -2.15 4.71
N VAL A 209 6.51 -2.83 3.60
CA VAL A 209 5.52 -3.90 3.52
C VAL A 209 6.23 -5.24 3.32
N ILE A 210 5.97 -6.19 4.22
CA ILE A 210 6.48 -7.56 4.10
C ILE A 210 5.41 -8.42 3.41
N PRO A 211 5.70 -9.01 2.24
CA PRO A 211 4.75 -9.85 1.52
C PRO A 211 4.21 -10.99 2.40
N GLY A 212 2.90 -11.14 2.43
CA GLY A 212 2.22 -12.17 3.22
C GLY A 212 1.90 -11.76 4.67
N LEU A 213 2.32 -10.57 5.12
CA LEU A 213 1.84 -9.97 6.37
C LEU A 213 0.79 -8.89 6.08
N PRO A 214 -0.29 -8.81 6.88
CA PRO A 214 -1.33 -7.78 6.73
C PRO A 214 -0.92 -6.44 7.38
N TYR A 215 0.37 -6.24 7.64
CA TYR A 215 0.88 -5.07 8.36
C TYR A 215 2.02 -4.41 7.58
N GLY A 216 1.98 -3.09 7.51
CA GLY A 216 3.07 -2.24 7.03
C GLY A 216 3.66 -1.43 8.18
N MET A 217 4.98 -1.33 8.24
CA MET A 217 5.65 -0.44 9.20
C MET A 217 5.91 0.90 8.52
N VAL A 218 5.52 2.00 9.18
CA VAL A 218 5.68 3.35 8.63
C VAL A 218 6.77 4.08 9.38
N PHE A 219 7.76 4.54 8.62
CA PHE A 219 8.94 5.24 9.10
C PHE A 219 8.90 6.69 8.64
N GLN A 220 9.40 7.61 9.46
CA GLN A 220 9.54 9.03 9.13
C GLN A 220 11.00 9.42 9.11
N GLN A 221 11.36 10.31 8.20
CA GLN A 221 12.72 10.84 8.11
C GLN A 221 13.03 11.72 9.31
N THR A 222 14.22 11.57 9.88
CA THR A 222 14.71 12.34 11.04
C THR A 222 15.92 13.21 10.71
#